data_AF-A0A136HE71-F1
#
_entry.id   AF-A0A136HE71-F1
#
_cell.length_a   1.000
_cell.length_b   1.000
_cell.length_c   1.000
_cell.angle_alpha   90.00
_cell.angle_beta   90.00
_cell.angle_gamma   90.00
#
_symmetry.space_group_name_H-M   'P 1'
#
loop_
_entity.id
_entity.type
_entity.pdbx_description
1 polymer ?
#
loop_
_entity_poly.entity_id
_entity_poly.type
_entity_poly.pdbx_seq_one_letter_code
_entity_poly.pdbx_strand_id
1 'polypeptide(L)'
;MYFVNRCTSCGVSDRFSKSVKDDAFRKAVFRYQSGFTLLEMLVVAALLLVIAGGVVTSFRDVGSDATEQAARYQMQQLGDAIDAYYTDTDFIPSRDTPADLSFLFIKPASAADWSIDYRRGWRGPYLGGHKYLYVDIGDDLAANGTSVDDSSSAGEPNLIASGGDVIESVIAIADPFDHYPVDNGVSRSRGGCHTLDCLFQWRKIEDGSPLDRFGRPYLAIDLELLQDNSIVPGAARLVSLGGNGIYEPNSCDYAETDDEEDGYCSQDLLCSSSGDDIVLCLR
;
A
#
# COMPACT_ATOMS: atom_id res chain seq x y z
N MET A 1 50.51 35.12 -4.58
CA MET A 1 50.39 36.58 -4.40
C MET A 1 49.64 36.81 -3.09
N TYR A 2 50.25 37.58 -2.19
CA TYR A 2 49.94 37.71 -0.76
C TYR A 2 48.80 38.71 -0.47
N PHE A 3 48.17 38.58 0.71
CA PHE A 3 47.63 39.56 1.68
C PHE A 3 46.51 38.84 2.47
N VAL A 4 46.55 38.46 3.76
CA VAL A 4 47.06 38.96 5.06
C VAL A 4 46.39 40.25 5.60
N ASN A 5 45.56 40.07 6.64
CA ASN A 5 45.41 40.81 7.93
C ASN A 5 43.93 40.85 8.38
N ARG A 6 43.51 40.24 9.49
CA ARG A 6 43.63 40.59 10.93
C ARG A 6 42.98 41.93 11.35
N CYS A 7 41.93 41.81 12.16
CA CYS A 7 41.50 42.68 13.28
C CYS A 7 40.68 41.74 14.19
N THR A 8 41.04 41.32 15.41
CA THR A 8 41.64 41.95 16.61
C THR A 8 40.72 42.94 17.30
N SER A 9 39.88 42.40 18.20
CA SER A 9 39.41 43.01 19.46
C SER A 9 38.82 44.44 19.45
N CYS A 10 37.51 44.52 19.65
CA CYS A 10 36.84 45.56 20.46
C CYS A 10 35.98 44.78 21.47
N GLY A 11 36.07 44.92 22.79
CA GLY A 11 36.32 46.09 23.61
C GLY A 11 35.12 46.20 24.57
N VAL A 12 35.19 45.51 25.71
CA VAL A 12 34.18 45.55 26.78
C VAL A 12 34.18 46.95 27.41
N SER A 13 33.03 47.61 27.47
CA SER A 13 32.86 48.85 28.22
C SER A 13 31.92 48.65 29.40
N ASP A 14 32.51 48.51 30.58
CA ASP A 14 31.89 48.86 31.85
C ASP A 14 31.66 50.37 31.91
N ARG A 15 30.45 50.77 32.36
CA ARG A 15 30.19 51.95 33.22
C ARG A 15 28.69 52.25 33.34
N PHE A 16 28.10 52.03 34.51
CA PHE A 16 27.83 53.09 35.49
C PHE A 16 26.95 52.57 36.63
N SER A 17 27.51 52.66 37.85
CA SER A 17 26.77 52.66 39.10
C SER A 17 25.88 53.91 39.19
N LYS A 18 24.62 53.72 39.55
CA LYS A 18 23.84 54.75 40.26
C LYS A 18 23.20 54.16 41.52
N SER A 19 23.73 54.68 42.61
CA SER A 19 23.33 54.53 44.00
C SER A 19 22.05 55.31 44.30
N VAL A 20 21.11 54.62 44.95
CA VAL A 20 20.22 55.05 46.04
C VAL A 20 19.22 56.17 45.75
N LYS A 21 17.93 55.84 45.93
CA LYS A 21 17.09 56.43 46.99
C LYS A 21 15.88 55.57 47.29
N ASP A 22 15.73 55.30 48.57
CA ASP A 22 14.59 54.66 49.22
C ASP A 22 13.32 55.46 48.93
N ASP A 23 12.31 54.81 48.33
CA ASP A 23 10.93 55.26 48.44
C ASP A 23 10.09 54.15 49.04
N ALA A 24 9.79 54.38 50.32
CA ALA A 24 8.85 53.64 51.12
C ALA A 24 7.42 53.84 50.57
N PHE A 25 7.06 53.06 49.55
CA PHE A 25 5.67 52.74 49.26
C PHE A 25 5.51 51.22 49.23
N ARG A 26 5.66 50.63 50.42
CA ARG A 26 5.08 49.32 50.75
C ARG A 26 3.55 49.45 50.64
N LYS A 27 3.03 49.42 49.41
CA LYS A 27 1.69 48.87 49.17
C LYS A 27 1.79 47.42 49.59
N ALA A 28 1.30 47.13 50.80
CA ALA A 28 0.90 45.80 51.19
C ALA A 28 -0.19 45.35 50.22
N VAL A 29 0.22 44.84 49.06
CA VAL A 29 -0.55 43.80 48.39
C VAL A 29 -0.60 42.70 49.43
N PHE A 30 -1.74 42.53 50.08
CA PHE A 30 -2.03 41.31 50.81
C PHE A 30 -1.77 40.18 49.83
N ARG A 31 -0.59 39.56 49.95
CA ARG A 31 -0.36 38.22 49.43
C ARG A 31 -1.31 37.36 50.23
N TYR A 32 -2.52 37.18 49.71
CA TYR A 32 -3.27 35.98 49.95
C TYR A 32 -2.44 34.86 49.31
N GLN A 33 -1.38 34.42 50.01
CA GLN A 33 -0.94 33.04 49.87
C GLN A 33 -2.06 32.21 50.48
N SER A 34 -3.09 32.00 49.66
CA SER A 34 -3.98 30.86 49.82
C SER A 34 -3.07 29.64 49.77
N GLY A 35 -2.76 29.08 50.93
CA GLY A 35 -2.07 27.81 51.00
C GLY A 35 -2.94 26.79 50.26
N PHE A 36 -2.37 26.15 49.23
CA PHE A 36 -2.98 25.01 48.58
C PHE A 36 -3.47 24.05 49.66
N THR A 37 -4.79 23.88 49.74
CA THR A 37 -5.34 22.90 50.65
C THR A 37 -5.02 21.51 50.10
N LEU A 38 -4.72 20.54 50.96
CA LEU A 38 -4.49 19.16 50.53
C LEU A 38 -5.67 18.61 49.71
N LEU A 39 -6.88 19.09 49.99
CA LEU A 39 -8.11 18.74 49.29
C LEU A 39 -8.09 19.20 47.83
N GLU A 40 -7.55 20.38 47.55
CA GLU A 40 -7.51 20.94 46.20
C GLU A 40 -6.56 20.16 45.28
N MET A 41 -5.38 19.81 45.80
CA MET A 41 -4.45 18.94 45.07
C MET A 41 -5.00 17.51 44.93
N LEU A 42 -5.78 17.02 45.90
CA LEU A 42 -6.44 15.71 45.81
C LEU A 42 -7.51 15.68 44.72
N VAL A 43 -8.35 16.72 44.63
CA VAL A 43 -9.39 16.82 43.59
C VAL A 43 -8.76 16.95 42.20
N VAL A 44 -7.71 17.75 42.05
CA VAL A 44 -7.00 17.88 40.76
C VAL A 44 -6.36 16.55 40.36
N ALA A 45 -5.69 15.84 41.29
CA ALA A 45 -5.14 14.53 41.01
C ALA A 45 -6.23 13.51 40.64
N ALA A 46 -7.38 13.53 41.31
CA ALA A 46 -8.53 12.68 40.98
C ALA A 46 -9.09 12.98 39.58
N LEU A 47 -9.25 14.26 39.22
CA LEU A 47 -9.70 14.66 37.88
C LEU A 47 -8.68 14.27 36.80
N LEU A 48 -7.38 14.42 37.06
CA LEU A 48 -6.33 13.98 36.15
C LEU A 48 -6.31 12.46 35.96
N LEU A 49 -6.55 11.68 37.02
CA LEU A 49 -6.67 10.21 36.92
C LEU A 49 -7.89 9.79 36.09
N VAL A 50 -9.03 10.47 36.27
CA VAL A 50 -10.25 10.21 35.48
C VAL A 50 -10.03 10.55 34.01
N ILE A 51 -9.45 11.71 33.72
CA ILE A 51 -9.17 12.14 32.33
C ILE A 51 -8.14 11.22 31.69
N ALA A 52 -7.02 10.94 32.37
CA ALA A 52 -5.97 10.07 31.86
C ALA A 52 -6.46 8.64 31.58
N GLY A 53 -7.40 8.12 32.39
CA GLY A 53 -8.04 6.82 32.15
C GLY A 53 -8.87 6.75 30.87
N GLY A 54 -9.38 7.88 30.38
CA GLY A 54 -10.27 7.94 29.21
C GLY A 54 -9.57 8.09 27.85
N VAL A 55 -8.32 8.56 27.79
CA VAL A 55 -7.66 8.92 26.51
C VAL A 55 -6.97 7.74 25.80
N VAL A 56 -6.95 6.56 26.41
CA VAL A 56 -6.12 5.43 25.91
C VAL A 56 -6.81 4.62 24.80
N THR A 57 -8.13 4.71 24.63
CA THR A 57 -8.87 3.73 23.82
C THR A 57 -9.05 4.07 22.34
N SER A 58 -8.67 5.25 21.84
CA SER A 58 -9.05 5.71 20.49
C SER A 58 -7.98 5.66 19.40
N PHE A 59 -6.77 5.17 19.68
CA PHE A 59 -5.67 5.22 18.68
C PHE A 59 -5.52 3.96 17.81
N ARG A 60 -6.24 2.87 18.09
CA ARG A 60 -6.05 1.60 17.38
C ARG A 60 -6.75 1.54 16.01
N ASP A 61 -7.89 2.20 15.87
CA ASP A 61 -8.73 2.06 14.67
C ASP A 61 -8.42 3.09 13.57
N VAL A 62 -7.71 4.18 13.89
CA VAL A 62 -7.34 5.22 12.92
C VAL A 62 -6.25 4.74 11.96
N GLY A 63 -5.40 3.81 12.39
CA GLY A 63 -4.30 3.29 11.58
C GLY A 63 -4.76 2.41 10.42
N SER A 64 -5.71 1.50 10.67
CA SER A 64 -6.24 0.58 9.66
C SER A 64 -7.04 1.31 8.58
N ASP A 65 -7.84 2.30 8.97
CA ASP A 65 -8.62 3.12 8.02
C ASP A 65 -7.70 3.94 7.10
N ALA A 66 -6.63 4.52 7.65
CA ALA A 66 -5.65 5.26 6.84
C ALA A 66 -4.92 4.37 5.82
N THR A 67 -4.56 3.14 6.18
CA THR A 67 -3.93 2.19 5.25
C THR A 67 -4.89 1.74 4.16
N GLU A 68 -6.15 1.47 4.50
CA GLU A 68 -7.17 1.11 3.52
C GLU A 68 -7.43 2.26 2.52
N GLN A 69 -7.56 3.49 3.02
CA GLN A 69 -7.71 4.67 2.17
C GLN A 69 -6.49 4.87 1.25
N ALA A 70 -5.28 4.64 1.76
CA ALA A 70 -4.08 4.66 0.93
C ALA A 70 -4.10 3.58 -0.15
N ALA A 71 -4.58 2.37 0.16
CA ALA A 71 -4.69 1.28 -0.81
C ALA A 71 -5.68 1.64 -1.92
N ARG A 72 -6.87 2.13 -1.57
CA ARG A 72 -7.89 2.57 -2.52
C ARG A 72 -7.38 3.69 -3.44
N TYR A 73 -6.64 4.65 -2.89
CA TYR A 73 -6.02 5.72 -3.67
C TYR A 73 -4.97 5.18 -4.66
N GLN A 74 -4.08 4.28 -4.21
CA GLN A 74 -3.09 3.65 -5.09
C GLN A 74 -3.75 2.83 -6.19
N MET A 75 -4.82 2.08 -5.88
CA MET A 75 -5.59 1.32 -6.88
C MET A 75 -6.23 2.23 -7.93
N GLN A 76 -6.74 3.40 -7.54
CA GLN A 76 -7.24 4.38 -8.52
C GLN A 76 -6.13 4.86 -9.46
N GLN A 77 -4.95 5.17 -8.93
CA GLN A 77 -3.80 5.55 -9.77
C GLN A 77 -3.35 4.42 -10.70
N LEU A 78 -3.39 3.17 -10.21
CA LEU A 78 -3.13 1.98 -11.02
C LEU A 78 -4.16 1.83 -12.15
N GLY A 79 -5.45 1.94 -11.83
CA GLY A 79 -6.53 1.88 -12.80
C GLY A 79 -6.39 2.95 -13.88
N ASP A 80 -6.21 4.21 -13.49
CA ASP A 80 -5.98 5.32 -14.43
C ASP A 80 -4.76 5.07 -15.35
N ALA A 81 -3.70 4.45 -14.83
CA ALA A 81 -2.51 4.10 -15.61
C ALA A 81 -2.76 2.94 -16.58
N ILE A 82 -3.51 1.92 -16.17
CA ILE A 82 -3.92 0.80 -17.04
C ILE A 82 -4.82 1.31 -18.16
N ASP A 83 -5.81 2.14 -17.84
CA ASP A 83 -6.72 2.76 -18.82
C ASP A 83 -5.96 3.63 -19.82
N ALA A 84 -4.99 4.41 -19.35
CA ALA A 84 -4.13 5.22 -20.21
C ALA A 84 -3.23 4.36 -21.10
N TYR A 85 -2.64 3.29 -20.57
CA TYR A 85 -1.85 2.33 -21.34
C TYR A 85 -2.71 1.68 -22.44
N TYR A 86 -3.90 1.23 -22.08
CA TYR A 86 -4.84 0.61 -23.02
C TYR A 86 -5.31 1.60 -24.09
N THR A 87 -5.67 2.82 -23.71
CA THR A 87 -6.06 3.88 -24.67
C THR A 87 -4.95 4.17 -25.68
N ASP A 88 -3.70 4.18 -25.23
CA ASP A 88 -2.54 4.48 -26.08
C ASP A 88 -2.15 3.29 -26.97
N THR A 89 -2.26 2.04 -26.48
CA THR A 89 -1.72 0.85 -27.16
C THR A 89 -2.77 -0.05 -27.81
N ASP A 90 -4.01 -0.01 -27.33
CA ASP A 90 -5.15 -0.83 -27.77
C ASP A 90 -4.95 -2.33 -27.57
N PHE A 91 -4.09 -2.69 -26.61
CA PHE A 91 -3.72 -4.07 -26.33
C PHE A 91 -3.17 -4.20 -24.91
N ILE A 92 -3.55 -5.25 -24.17
CA ILE A 92 -2.99 -5.65 -22.88
C ILE A 92 -2.05 -6.84 -23.11
N PRO A 93 -0.79 -6.77 -22.64
CA PRO A 93 0.15 -7.88 -22.78
C PRO A 93 -0.26 -9.09 -21.94
N SER A 94 -0.04 -10.28 -22.51
CA SER A 94 -0.10 -11.54 -21.78
C SER A 94 0.90 -11.54 -20.64
N ARG A 95 0.52 -12.12 -19.51
CA ARG A 95 1.31 -12.19 -18.28
C ARG A 95 1.16 -13.56 -17.64
N ASP A 96 2.20 -14.00 -16.96
CA ASP A 96 2.21 -15.29 -16.27
C ASP A 96 1.42 -15.23 -14.95
N THR A 97 1.32 -14.05 -14.33
CA THR A 97 0.60 -13.84 -13.07
C THR A 97 -0.13 -12.49 -13.06
N PRO A 98 -1.30 -12.37 -12.40
CA PRO A 98 -1.97 -11.09 -12.16
C PRO A 98 -1.13 -10.04 -11.42
N ALA A 99 -0.10 -10.45 -10.67
CA ALA A 99 0.78 -9.53 -9.95
C ALA A 99 1.73 -8.75 -10.87
N ASP A 100 1.94 -9.21 -12.12
CA ASP A 100 2.87 -8.57 -13.05
C ASP A 100 2.29 -7.28 -13.63
N LEU A 101 2.89 -6.16 -13.23
CA LEU A 101 2.59 -4.81 -13.70
C LEU A 101 3.75 -4.20 -14.51
N SER A 102 4.69 -5.02 -14.99
CA SER A 102 5.88 -4.61 -15.74
C SER A 102 5.57 -3.68 -16.92
N PHE A 103 4.47 -3.93 -17.64
CA PHE A 103 4.05 -3.17 -18.81
C PHE A 103 3.78 -1.67 -18.54
N LEU A 104 3.50 -1.31 -17.29
CA LEU A 104 3.31 0.09 -16.87
C LEU A 104 4.64 0.82 -16.67
N PHE A 105 5.76 0.10 -16.60
CA PHE A 105 7.10 0.64 -16.32
C PHE A 105 8.08 0.44 -17.47
N ILE A 106 8.04 -0.73 -18.09
CA ILE A 106 8.95 -1.17 -19.13
C ILE A 106 8.12 -1.43 -20.38
N LYS A 107 8.57 -0.89 -21.52
CA LYS A 107 7.90 -1.08 -22.80
C LYS A 107 7.82 -2.58 -23.13
N PRO A 108 6.62 -3.17 -23.31
CA PRO A 108 6.48 -4.54 -23.78
C PRO A 108 7.04 -4.71 -25.19
N ALA A 109 7.61 -5.89 -25.49
CA ALA A 109 8.15 -6.18 -26.82
C ALA A 109 7.07 -6.15 -27.93
N SER A 110 5.83 -6.47 -27.58
CA SER A 110 4.66 -6.42 -28.47
C SER A 110 4.12 -5.01 -28.69
N ALA A 111 4.50 -4.02 -27.86
CA ALA A 111 3.98 -2.66 -27.95
C ALA A 111 4.71 -1.85 -29.04
N ALA A 112 3.95 -1.13 -29.86
CA ALA A 112 4.50 -0.20 -30.84
C ALA A 112 5.20 1.00 -30.16
N ASP A 113 6.13 1.63 -30.87
CA ASP A 113 6.68 2.93 -30.45
C ASP A 113 5.60 4.02 -30.48
N TRP A 114 5.72 5.01 -29.58
CA TRP A 114 4.82 6.16 -29.57
C TRP A 114 4.89 6.94 -30.90
N SER A 115 3.74 7.04 -31.56
CA SER A 115 3.51 7.92 -32.70
C SER A 115 2.85 9.20 -32.25
N ILE A 116 3.52 10.33 -32.45
CA ILE A 116 2.98 11.65 -32.14
C ILE A 116 1.78 12.02 -33.03
N ASP A 117 1.79 11.61 -34.29
CA ASP A 117 0.76 11.96 -35.28
C ASP A 117 -0.56 11.23 -35.01
N TYR A 118 -0.46 9.97 -34.55
CA TYR A 118 -1.62 9.13 -34.26
C TYR A 118 -1.98 9.11 -32.78
N ARG A 119 -1.09 9.60 -31.90
CA ARG A 119 -1.20 9.50 -30.43
C ARG A 119 -1.47 8.08 -29.97
N ARG A 120 -0.71 7.13 -30.54
CA ARG A 120 -0.82 5.69 -30.31
C ARG A 120 0.55 5.09 -30.13
N GLY A 121 0.64 3.96 -29.43
CA GLY A 121 1.87 3.26 -29.06
C GLY A 121 2.24 3.47 -27.60
N TRP A 122 3.34 2.87 -27.15
CA TRP A 122 3.79 3.00 -25.76
C TRP A 122 4.35 4.40 -25.51
N ARG A 123 3.63 5.21 -24.73
CA ARG A 123 3.96 6.63 -24.49
C ARG A 123 5.07 6.83 -23.46
N GLY A 124 5.41 5.81 -22.69
CA GLY A 124 6.36 5.89 -21.60
C GLY A 124 5.90 5.07 -20.39
N PRO A 125 6.63 5.10 -19.27
CA PRO A 125 6.11 4.59 -18.02
C PRO A 125 4.84 5.35 -17.63
N TYR A 126 3.77 4.63 -17.34
CA TYR A 126 2.43 5.17 -17.04
C TYR A 126 2.27 5.55 -15.57
N LEU A 127 3.12 5.00 -14.68
CA LEU A 127 3.13 5.28 -13.25
C LEU A 127 4.35 6.09 -12.83
N GLY A 128 4.39 7.35 -13.24
CA GLY A 128 5.45 8.28 -12.86
C GLY A 128 5.46 8.55 -11.36
N GLY A 129 6.53 8.14 -10.67
CA GLY A 129 6.71 8.38 -9.23
C GLY A 129 6.50 7.15 -8.34
N HIS A 130 5.91 6.09 -8.89
CA HIS A 130 5.88 4.79 -8.23
C HIS A 130 7.18 4.04 -8.50
N LYS A 131 7.69 3.35 -7.48
CA LYS A 131 8.79 2.41 -7.64
C LYS A 131 8.19 1.02 -7.67
N TYR A 132 8.50 0.26 -8.71
CA TYR A 132 8.24 -1.17 -8.70
C TYR A 132 9.33 -1.89 -7.90
N LEU A 133 8.97 -3.08 -7.44
CA LEU A 133 9.86 -4.01 -6.76
C LEU A 133 9.65 -5.39 -7.37
N TYR A 134 10.50 -6.33 -6.98
CA TYR A 134 10.46 -7.71 -7.43
C TYR A 134 9.83 -8.56 -6.34
N VAL A 135 8.85 -9.39 -6.66
CA VAL A 135 8.18 -10.29 -5.71
C VAL A 135 8.13 -11.70 -6.26
N ASP A 136 8.36 -12.67 -5.38
CA ASP A 136 8.13 -14.08 -5.71
C ASP A 136 6.67 -14.43 -5.38
N ILE A 137 5.98 -15.15 -6.25
CA ILE A 137 4.56 -15.50 -6.10
C ILE A 137 4.29 -16.92 -6.59
N GLY A 138 3.23 -17.54 -6.08
CA GLY A 138 2.77 -18.83 -6.55
C GLY A 138 2.18 -18.74 -7.96
N ASP A 139 2.26 -19.83 -8.72
CA ASP A 139 1.77 -19.92 -10.10
C ASP A 139 0.32 -20.41 -10.22
N ASP A 140 -0.35 -20.77 -9.13
CA ASP A 140 -1.73 -21.26 -9.18
C ASP A 140 -2.77 -20.19 -9.53
N LEU A 141 -2.45 -18.90 -9.37
CA LEU A 141 -3.37 -17.82 -9.76
C LEU A 141 -3.13 -17.37 -11.22
N ALA A 142 -3.99 -17.81 -12.13
CA ALA A 142 -3.96 -17.41 -13.52
C ALA A 142 -4.45 -15.97 -13.75
N ALA A 143 -4.17 -15.42 -14.94
CA ALA A 143 -4.51 -14.03 -15.32
C ALA A 143 -6.01 -13.70 -15.24
N ASN A 144 -6.88 -14.70 -15.44
CA ASN A 144 -8.34 -14.62 -15.35
C ASN A 144 -8.87 -14.88 -13.91
N GLY A 145 -7.99 -15.14 -12.95
CA GLY A 145 -8.34 -15.39 -11.56
C GLY A 145 -8.69 -16.85 -11.24
N THR A 146 -8.65 -17.77 -12.20
CA THR A 146 -8.89 -19.20 -11.96
C THR A 146 -7.64 -19.89 -11.43
N SER A 147 -7.84 -21.07 -10.82
CA SER A 147 -6.73 -21.98 -10.50
C SER A 147 -6.16 -22.56 -11.80
N VAL A 148 -4.84 -22.77 -11.81
CA VAL A 148 -4.17 -23.49 -12.91
C VAL A 148 -4.47 -24.99 -12.85
N ASP A 149 -4.67 -25.54 -11.64
CA ASP A 149 -5.02 -26.95 -11.43
C ASP A 149 -6.52 -27.23 -11.62
N ASP A 150 -7.38 -26.23 -11.40
CA ASP A 150 -8.84 -26.33 -11.55
C ASP A 150 -9.46 -25.03 -12.09
N SER A 151 -9.77 -25.02 -13.39
CA SER A 151 -10.36 -23.84 -14.04
C SER A 151 -11.78 -23.50 -13.58
N SER A 152 -12.44 -24.34 -12.78
CA SER A 152 -13.75 -24.03 -12.18
C SER A 152 -13.66 -23.29 -10.84
N SER A 153 -12.47 -23.27 -10.24
CA SER A 153 -12.20 -22.68 -8.93
C SER A 153 -11.33 -21.41 -9.06
N ALA A 154 -11.42 -20.53 -8.06
CA ALA A 154 -10.49 -19.40 -7.95
C ALA A 154 -9.06 -19.90 -7.65
N GLY A 155 -8.06 -19.29 -8.28
CA GLY A 155 -6.66 -19.61 -8.02
C GLY A 155 -6.15 -18.94 -6.74
N GLU A 156 -5.04 -19.44 -6.20
CA GLU A 156 -4.43 -18.85 -5.00
C GLU A 156 -3.00 -18.36 -5.27
N PRO A 157 -2.68 -17.08 -5.00
CA PRO A 157 -1.33 -16.54 -5.20
C PRO A 157 -0.31 -17.07 -4.16
N ASN A 158 -0.78 -17.70 -3.09
CA ASN A 158 0.02 -18.37 -2.07
C ASN A 158 0.21 -19.87 -2.33
N LEU A 159 -0.18 -20.37 -3.51
CA LEU A 159 -0.01 -21.77 -3.90
C LEU A 159 0.85 -21.91 -5.14
N ILE A 160 1.70 -22.93 -5.12
CA ILE A 160 2.35 -23.47 -6.31
C ILE A 160 1.48 -24.62 -6.81
N ALA A 161 1.08 -24.54 -8.08
CA ALA A 161 0.26 -25.52 -8.77
C ALA A 161 0.95 -26.90 -8.87
N SER A 162 0.19 -27.92 -9.21
CA SER A 162 0.66 -29.30 -9.25
C SER A 162 1.72 -29.51 -10.35
N GLY A 163 2.98 -29.58 -9.94
CA GLY A 163 4.11 -29.67 -10.87
C GLY A 163 4.54 -28.32 -11.45
N GLY A 164 4.02 -27.24 -10.88
CA GLY A 164 4.47 -25.87 -11.07
C GLY A 164 5.70 -25.52 -10.25
N ASP A 165 6.14 -24.27 -10.38
CA ASP A 165 7.30 -23.69 -9.68
C ASP A 165 6.95 -22.27 -9.19
N VAL A 166 7.78 -21.70 -8.32
CA VAL A 166 7.65 -20.29 -7.92
C VAL A 166 7.88 -19.39 -9.13
N ILE A 167 6.99 -18.40 -9.33
CA ILE A 167 7.23 -17.32 -10.27
C ILE A 167 8.11 -16.28 -9.57
N GLU A 168 9.41 -16.38 -9.83
CA GLU A 168 10.41 -15.51 -9.21
C GLU A 168 10.44 -14.11 -9.84
N SER A 169 10.78 -13.12 -9.03
CA SER A 169 11.13 -11.77 -9.50
C SER A 169 10.08 -11.09 -10.40
N VAL A 170 8.81 -11.21 -10.04
CA VAL A 170 7.71 -10.51 -10.71
C VAL A 170 7.77 -9.02 -10.39
N ILE A 171 7.69 -8.18 -11.43
CA ILE A 171 7.64 -6.72 -11.27
C ILE A 171 6.25 -6.31 -10.81
N ALA A 172 6.14 -5.93 -9.54
CA ALA A 172 4.87 -5.61 -8.90
C ALA A 172 4.94 -4.32 -8.07
N ILE A 173 3.77 -3.84 -7.65
CA ILE A 173 3.61 -2.80 -6.65
C ILE A 173 2.98 -3.43 -5.41
N ALA A 174 3.57 -3.20 -4.25
CA ALA A 174 3.00 -3.65 -3.00
C ALA A 174 1.92 -2.68 -2.52
N ASP A 175 0.86 -3.26 -1.96
CA ASP A 175 -0.13 -2.54 -1.18
C ASP A 175 0.47 -1.97 0.12
N PRO A 176 -0.22 -1.03 0.80
CA PRO A 176 0.34 -0.33 1.96
C PRO A 176 0.31 -1.15 3.25
N PHE A 177 -0.19 -2.39 3.19
CA PHE A 177 -0.19 -3.29 4.34
C PHE A 177 1.19 -3.90 4.52
N ASP A 178 1.49 -4.47 5.69
CA ASP A 178 2.83 -4.97 5.99
C ASP A 178 2.70 -6.41 6.46
N HIS A 179 3.21 -7.35 5.68
CA HIS A 179 3.01 -8.79 5.83
C HIS A 179 4.31 -9.57 5.68
N TYR A 180 4.37 -10.71 6.35
CA TYR A 180 5.52 -11.60 6.21
C TYR A 180 5.39 -12.43 4.91
N PRO A 181 6.53 -12.78 4.28
CA PRO A 181 6.54 -13.83 3.27
C PRO A 181 6.04 -15.14 3.88
N VAL A 182 5.55 -16.03 3.03
CA VAL A 182 4.89 -17.27 3.43
C VAL A 182 5.49 -18.47 2.73
N ASP A 183 5.37 -19.63 3.37
CA ASP A 183 5.66 -20.91 2.73
C ASP A 183 4.54 -21.24 1.71
N ASN A 184 4.84 -22.13 0.76
CA ASN A 184 3.82 -22.64 -0.18
C ASN A 184 2.60 -23.22 0.56
N GLY A 185 1.40 -22.79 0.18
CA GLY A 185 0.12 -23.19 0.77
C GLY A 185 -0.18 -22.61 2.14
N VAL A 186 0.64 -21.67 2.62
CA VAL A 186 0.40 -20.96 3.87
C VAL A 186 -0.13 -19.57 3.56
N SER A 187 -1.40 -19.31 3.88
CA SER A 187 -2.02 -18.00 3.58
C SER A 187 -1.44 -16.85 4.41
N ARG A 188 -0.88 -17.13 5.60
CA ARG A 188 -0.25 -16.12 6.47
C ARG A 188 0.87 -16.67 7.35
N SER A 189 1.92 -15.88 7.56
CA SER A 189 3.02 -16.17 8.49
C SER A 189 3.18 -15.07 9.55
N ARG A 190 3.79 -15.43 10.69
CA ARG A 190 4.16 -14.51 11.78
C ARG A 190 5.66 -14.23 11.89
N GLY A 191 6.48 -14.96 11.14
CA GLY A 191 7.93 -14.94 11.30
C GLY A 191 8.70 -15.11 10.00
N GLY A 192 8.06 -14.81 8.87
CA GLY A 192 8.60 -15.05 7.55
C GLY A 192 8.39 -16.49 7.06
N CYS A 193 8.98 -16.77 5.92
CA CYS A 193 9.01 -18.08 5.29
C CYS A 193 10.15 -18.93 5.89
N HIS A 194 9.99 -20.25 5.84
CA HIS A 194 10.89 -21.27 6.39
C HIS A 194 11.44 -22.23 5.32
N THR A 195 10.93 -22.17 4.09
CA THR A 195 11.44 -22.89 2.92
C THR A 195 12.42 -22.06 2.11
N LEU A 196 13.01 -22.66 1.06
CA LEU A 196 13.80 -21.91 0.07
C LEU A 196 12.86 -21.16 -0.89
N ASP A 197 11.77 -21.81 -1.27
CA ASP A 197 10.75 -21.31 -2.18
C ASP A 197 9.73 -20.48 -1.40
N CYS A 198 10.05 -19.20 -1.19
CA CYS A 198 9.26 -18.29 -0.38
C CYS A 198 8.33 -17.43 -1.25
N LEU A 199 7.06 -17.39 -0.89
CA LEU A 199 6.06 -16.58 -1.60
C LEU A 199 5.87 -15.23 -0.90
N PHE A 200 5.49 -14.23 -1.70
CA PHE A 200 5.42 -12.81 -1.33
C PHE A 200 6.74 -12.26 -0.77
N GLN A 201 7.88 -12.85 -1.19
CA GLN A 201 9.20 -12.41 -0.81
C GLN A 201 9.64 -11.26 -1.71
N TRP A 202 9.77 -10.05 -1.15
CA TRP A 202 10.10 -8.86 -1.94
C TRP A 202 11.61 -8.60 -2.01
N ARG A 203 12.08 -8.06 -3.15
CA ARG A 203 13.45 -7.58 -3.37
C ARG A 203 13.44 -6.23 -4.08
N LYS A 204 14.46 -5.41 -3.81
CA LYS A 204 14.63 -4.07 -4.42
C LYS A 204 15.21 -4.11 -5.83
N ILE A 205 15.94 -5.17 -6.12
CA ILE A 205 16.52 -5.53 -7.41
C ILE A 205 16.32 -7.03 -7.55
N GLU A 206 16.29 -7.55 -8.78
CA GLU A 206 16.00 -8.95 -9.12
C GLU A 206 16.77 -9.95 -8.23
N ASP A 207 18.11 -9.91 -8.24
CA ASP A 207 18.96 -10.78 -7.39
C ASP A 207 19.31 -10.14 -6.02
N GLY A 208 18.41 -9.32 -5.49
CA GLY A 208 18.64 -8.53 -4.28
C GLY A 208 18.52 -9.32 -2.99
N SER A 209 18.92 -8.70 -1.88
CA SER A 209 18.57 -9.22 -0.56
C SER A 209 17.06 -9.13 -0.35
N PRO A 210 16.41 -10.20 0.16
CA PRO A 210 14.99 -10.19 0.48
C PRO A 210 14.66 -9.16 1.56
N LEU A 211 13.43 -8.65 1.51
CA LEU A 211 12.84 -7.80 2.54
C LEU A 211 12.04 -8.68 3.51
N ASP A 212 12.28 -8.50 4.81
CA ASP A 212 11.69 -9.35 5.85
C ASP A 212 10.16 -9.22 5.96
N ARG A 213 9.64 -8.02 5.73
CA ARG A 213 8.22 -7.70 5.79
C ARG A 213 7.90 -6.58 4.81
N PHE A 214 6.83 -6.76 4.04
CA PHE A 214 6.36 -5.81 3.05
C PHE A 214 4.90 -6.09 2.67
N GLY A 215 4.27 -5.25 1.85
CA GLY A 215 2.87 -5.46 1.44
C GLY A 215 2.65 -6.67 0.55
N ARG A 216 1.38 -6.92 0.20
CA ARG A 216 1.03 -7.91 -0.81
C ARG A 216 1.01 -7.25 -2.19
N PRO A 217 1.31 -7.97 -3.27
CA PRO A 217 1.21 -7.38 -4.60
C PRO A 217 -0.25 -7.04 -4.91
N TYR A 218 -0.48 -5.89 -5.54
CA TYR A 218 -1.76 -5.67 -6.22
C TYR A 218 -1.92 -6.69 -7.34
N LEU A 219 -3.10 -7.30 -7.42
CA LEU A 219 -3.43 -8.29 -8.44
C LEU A 219 -4.32 -7.63 -9.50
N ALA A 220 -3.91 -7.70 -10.76
CA ALA A 220 -4.67 -7.19 -11.89
C ALA A 220 -5.21 -8.38 -12.71
N ILE A 221 -6.48 -8.69 -12.47
CA ILE A 221 -7.18 -9.88 -12.96
C ILE A 221 -8.09 -9.50 -14.13
N ASP A 222 -8.26 -10.42 -15.08
CA ASP A 222 -9.16 -10.29 -16.24
C ASP A 222 -8.91 -9.03 -17.08
N LEU A 223 -7.68 -8.50 -17.12
CA LEU A 223 -7.39 -7.28 -17.88
C LEU A 223 -7.64 -7.44 -19.39
N GLU A 224 -7.62 -8.66 -19.91
CA GLU A 224 -7.98 -8.96 -21.29
C GLU A 224 -9.43 -8.63 -21.64
N LEU A 225 -10.34 -8.61 -20.67
CA LEU A 225 -11.73 -8.18 -20.86
C LEU A 225 -11.85 -6.68 -21.18
N LEU A 226 -10.79 -5.88 -20.98
CA LEU A 226 -10.76 -4.50 -21.45
C LEU A 226 -10.71 -4.43 -23.00
N GLN A 227 -10.17 -5.47 -23.65
CA GLN A 227 -10.09 -5.59 -25.11
C GLN A 227 -11.29 -6.29 -25.74
N ASP A 228 -11.83 -7.28 -25.04
CA ASP A 228 -12.88 -8.14 -25.57
C ASP A 228 -14.24 -7.78 -24.96
N ASN A 229 -15.14 -7.23 -25.79
CA ASN A 229 -16.54 -6.97 -25.41
C ASN A 229 -17.43 -8.22 -25.54
N SER A 230 -16.84 -9.41 -25.67
CA SER A 230 -17.59 -10.67 -25.66
C SER A 230 -18.36 -10.82 -24.35
N ILE A 231 -19.52 -11.49 -24.42
CA ILE A 231 -20.30 -11.87 -23.25
C ILE A 231 -19.54 -13.02 -22.59
N VAL A 232 -18.63 -12.70 -21.68
CA VAL A 232 -17.85 -13.67 -20.91
C VAL A 232 -18.15 -13.42 -19.43
N PRO A 233 -18.36 -14.45 -18.59
CA PRO A 233 -18.26 -14.28 -17.14
C PRO A 233 -16.90 -13.67 -16.80
N GLY A 234 -16.86 -12.75 -15.84
CA GLY A 234 -15.62 -12.08 -15.46
C GLY A 234 -15.76 -10.58 -15.25
N ALA A 235 -14.68 -9.99 -14.73
CA ALA A 235 -14.56 -8.54 -14.59
C ALA A 235 -13.10 -8.13 -14.47
N ALA A 236 -12.64 -7.27 -15.38
CA ALA A 236 -11.35 -6.60 -15.26
C ALA A 236 -11.28 -5.83 -13.94
N ARG A 237 -10.38 -6.24 -13.04
CA ARG A 237 -10.34 -5.72 -11.67
C ARG A 237 -8.94 -5.69 -11.08
N LEU A 238 -8.74 -4.73 -10.20
CA LEU A 238 -7.60 -4.67 -9.30
C LEU A 238 -8.02 -5.18 -7.93
N VAL A 239 -7.17 -5.97 -7.29
CA VAL A 239 -7.39 -6.50 -5.93
C VAL A 239 -6.19 -6.21 -5.04
N SER A 240 -6.46 -5.78 -3.81
CA SER A 240 -5.51 -5.77 -2.69
C SER A 240 -5.99 -6.75 -1.64
N LEU A 241 -5.05 -7.51 -1.06
CA LEU A 241 -5.31 -8.58 -0.08
C LEU A 241 -5.60 -8.05 1.34
N GLY A 242 -5.92 -6.76 1.44
CA GLY A 242 -6.37 -6.15 2.69
C GLY A 242 -5.38 -6.17 3.85
N GLY A 243 -5.94 -5.91 5.03
CA GLY A 243 -5.20 -5.84 6.29
C GLY A 243 -4.75 -7.19 6.82
N ASN A 244 -5.36 -8.29 6.39
CA ASN A 244 -5.00 -9.65 6.79
C ASN A 244 -3.95 -10.29 5.85
N GLY A 245 -3.79 -9.77 4.63
CA GLY A 245 -2.81 -10.22 3.64
C GLY A 245 -3.10 -11.60 3.06
N ILE A 246 -4.36 -12.04 3.10
CA ILE A 246 -4.88 -13.31 2.59
C ILE A 246 -5.74 -12.96 1.37
N TYR A 247 -5.62 -13.73 0.29
CA TYR A 247 -6.49 -13.57 -0.86
C TYR A 247 -7.83 -14.28 -0.60
N GLU A 248 -8.93 -13.53 -0.63
CA GLU A 248 -10.28 -13.99 -0.28
C GLU A 248 -11.28 -13.62 -1.39
N PRO A 249 -11.15 -14.17 -2.63
CA PRO A 249 -12.01 -13.81 -3.74
C PRO A 249 -13.47 -14.21 -3.49
N ASN A 250 -14.40 -13.51 -4.14
CA ASN A 250 -15.80 -13.93 -4.16
C ASN A 250 -15.91 -15.32 -4.79
N SER A 251 -16.59 -16.23 -4.11
CA SER A 251 -16.82 -17.59 -4.59
C SER A 251 -17.85 -17.56 -5.72
N CYS A 252 -17.46 -18.05 -6.89
CA CYS A 252 -18.32 -18.29 -8.05
C CYS A 252 -17.74 -19.48 -8.85
N ASP A 253 -18.55 -20.08 -9.72
CA ASP A 253 -18.11 -21.15 -10.62
C ASP A 253 -17.61 -20.53 -11.93
N TYR A 254 -16.31 -20.60 -12.14
CA TYR A 254 -15.67 -20.03 -13.33
C TYR A 254 -15.94 -20.86 -14.60
N ALA A 255 -16.50 -22.06 -14.47
CA ALA A 255 -16.96 -22.86 -15.60
C ALA A 255 -18.42 -22.56 -15.97
N GLU A 256 -19.17 -21.83 -15.13
CA GLU A 256 -20.55 -21.46 -15.41
C GLU A 256 -20.61 -20.34 -16.45
N THR A 257 -21.43 -20.56 -17.49
CA THR A 257 -21.59 -19.65 -18.62
C THR A 257 -23.01 -19.10 -18.75
N ASP A 258 -23.97 -19.67 -18.01
CA ASP A 258 -25.36 -19.21 -17.92
C ASP A 258 -25.49 -18.12 -16.84
N ASP A 259 -25.90 -16.92 -17.23
CA ASP A 259 -26.03 -15.77 -16.33
C ASP A 259 -27.29 -15.81 -15.44
N GLU A 260 -28.16 -16.80 -15.65
CA GLU A 260 -29.33 -17.06 -14.81
C GLU A 260 -29.05 -18.06 -13.67
N GLU A 261 -27.93 -18.80 -13.71
CA GLU A 261 -27.61 -19.85 -12.74
C GLU A 261 -26.90 -19.34 -11.49
N ASP A 262 -27.14 -20.03 -10.37
CA ASP A 262 -26.46 -19.75 -9.10
C ASP A 262 -24.97 -20.07 -9.23
N GLY A 263 -24.12 -19.06 -9.00
CA GLY A 263 -22.67 -19.22 -9.09
C GLY A 263 -22.05 -18.63 -10.36
N TYR A 264 -22.84 -18.05 -11.27
CA TYR A 264 -22.30 -17.27 -12.38
C TYR A 264 -21.39 -16.14 -11.88
N CYS A 265 -20.17 -16.06 -12.42
CA CYS A 265 -19.18 -15.04 -12.09
C CYS A 265 -19.53 -13.69 -12.74
N SER A 266 -20.64 -13.10 -12.32
CA SER A 266 -21.09 -11.78 -12.79
C SER A 266 -20.11 -10.67 -12.40
N GLN A 267 -20.10 -9.59 -13.20
CA GLN A 267 -19.30 -8.42 -12.88
C GLN A 267 -19.64 -7.86 -11.50
N ASP A 268 -20.92 -7.71 -11.14
CA ASP A 268 -21.32 -7.19 -9.84
C ASP A 268 -20.81 -8.05 -8.67
N LEU A 269 -20.83 -9.39 -8.83
CA LEU A 269 -20.31 -10.31 -7.82
C LEU A 269 -18.79 -10.16 -7.68
N LEU A 270 -18.05 -10.23 -8.80
CA LEU A 270 -16.58 -10.15 -8.80
C LEU A 270 -16.05 -8.77 -8.38
N CYS A 271 -16.81 -7.70 -8.63
CA CYS A 271 -16.50 -6.33 -8.23
C CYS A 271 -16.87 -6.00 -6.78
N SER A 272 -17.57 -6.88 -6.09
CA SER A 272 -17.89 -6.71 -4.68
C SER A 272 -16.70 -7.06 -3.79
N SER A 273 -16.63 -6.49 -2.59
CA SER A 273 -15.61 -6.85 -1.61
C SER A 273 -15.99 -8.14 -0.86
N SER A 274 -15.03 -9.06 -0.71
CA SER A 274 -15.12 -10.24 0.15
C SER A 274 -14.04 -10.17 1.22
N GLY A 275 -14.33 -10.62 2.44
CA GLY A 275 -13.40 -10.50 3.58
C GLY A 275 -12.99 -9.05 3.83
N ASP A 276 -11.69 -8.80 3.89
CA ASP A 276 -11.08 -7.46 3.87
C ASP A 276 -10.34 -7.12 2.58
N ASP A 277 -10.54 -7.91 1.53
CA ASP A 277 -10.01 -7.61 0.20
C ASP A 277 -10.67 -6.35 -0.37
N ILE A 278 -9.83 -5.50 -0.94
CA ILE A 278 -10.25 -4.27 -1.58
C ILE A 278 -10.25 -4.53 -3.07
N VAL A 279 -11.43 -4.45 -3.69
CA VAL A 279 -11.59 -4.62 -5.13
C VAL A 279 -11.92 -3.28 -5.78
N LEU A 280 -11.25 -2.99 -6.91
CA LEU A 280 -11.57 -1.89 -7.80
C LEU A 280 -11.78 -2.43 -9.21
N CYS A 281 -13.00 -2.38 -9.70
CA CYS A 281 -13.27 -2.74 -11.09
C CYS A 281 -12.86 -1.65 -12.06
N LEU A 282 -12.24 -2.10 -13.14
CA LEU A 282 -11.82 -1.29 -14.27
C LEU A 282 -12.98 -1.18 -15.26
N ARG A 283 -12.93 -0.17 -16.13
CA ARG A 283 -14.02 0.19 -17.04
C ARG A 283 -13.65 0.02 -18.49
#